data_AF-A0A1Y5HSU3-F1
#
_entry.id   AF-A0A1Y5HSU3-F1
#
_cell.length_a   1.000
_cell.length_b   1.000
_cell.length_c   1.000
_cell.angle_alpha   90.00
_cell.angle_beta   90.00
_cell.angle_gamma   90.00
#
_symmetry.space_group_name_H-M   'P 1'
#
loop_
_entity.id
_entity.type
_entity.pdbx_description
1 polymer ?
#
loop_
_entity_poly.entity_id
_entity_poly.type
_entity_poly.pdbx_seq_one_letter_code
_entity_poly.pdbx_strand_id
1 'polypeptide(L)'
;MGICAEELRQWVIKPTLKRLGVYSKSAENLLLATAAQESGLGSHLKPAGQRALGIYQIHSLAHRHIWDDHLALHSDMASLVRGLASQHDFLAQPHAELATNLSYATAIAWFMYARHEDFRLPKENAKDNNVDALASLWKRYYHPKSKISIADFSDNFSRYVTAQIIAA
;
A
#
# COMPACT_ATOMS: atom_id res chain seq x y z
N MET A 1 5.56 17.92 3.39
CA MET A 1 5.86 17.32 2.08
C MET A 1 6.20 15.86 2.31
N GLY A 2 5.60 14.95 1.52
CA GLY A 2 5.92 13.53 1.55
C GLY A 2 7.01 13.16 0.53
N ILE A 3 7.14 11.87 0.25
CA ILE A 3 8.03 11.32 -0.77
C ILE A 3 7.50 11.70 -2.18
N CYS A 4 8.41 11.94 -3.13
CA CYS A 4 8.04 12.13 -4.53
C CYS A 4 7.30 10.90 -5.08
N ALA A 5 6.17 11.10 -5.75
CA ALA A 5 5.30 10.04 -6.24
C ALA A 5 6.03 9.12 -7.23
N GLU A 6 6.81 9.69 -8.16
CA GLU A 6 7.52 8.89 -9.15
C GLU A 6 8.73 8.16 -8.54
N GLU A 7 9.41 8.75 -7.57
CA GLU A 7 10.48 8.06 -6.83
C GLU A 7 9.94 6.91 -5.99
N LEU A 8 8.84 7.12 -5.27
CA LEU A 8 8.17 6.06 -4.51
C LEU A 8 7.74 4.93 -5.44
N ARG A 9 7.18 5.26 -6.60
CA ARG A 9 6.81 4.27 -7.62
C ARG A 9 8.04 3.51 -8.12
N GLN A 10 9.07 4.20 -8.58
CA GLN A 10 10.21 3.64 -9.28
C GLN A 10 11.15 2.85 -8.37
N TRP A 11 11.39 3.34 -7.14
CA TRP A 11 12.41 2.79 -6.25
C TRP A 11 11.86 1.90 -5.14
N VAL A 12 10.56 1.99 -4.84
CA VAL A 12 9.95 1.17 -3.78
C VAL A 12 8.86 0.25 -4.34
N ILE A 13 7.80 0.82 -4.90
CA ILE A 13 6.58 0.05 -5.24
C ILE A 13 6.88 -0.96 -6.36
N LYS A 14 7.43 -0.49 -7.48
CA LYS A 14 7.71 -1.33 -8.65
C LYS A 14 8.71 -2.45 -8.34
N PRO A 15 9.87 -2.21 -7.69
CA PRO A 15 10.80 -3.29 -7.34
C PRO A 15 10.20 -4.30 -6.36
N THR A 16 9.41 -3.85 -5.39
CA THR A 16 8.75 -4.72 -4.41
C THR A 16 7.73 -5.63 -5.09
N LEU A 17 6.85 -5.07 -5.93
CA LEU A 17 5.86 -5.85 -6.69
C LEU A 17 6.51 -6.86 -7.64
N LYS A 18 7.64 -6.49 -8.28
CA LYS A 18 8.43 -7.41 -9.10
C LYS A 18 9.01 -8.54 -8.26
N ARG A 19 9.56 -8.25 -7.08
CA ARG A 19 10.08 -9.28 -6.18
C ARG A 19 8.97 -10.25 -5.76
N LEU A 20 7.78 -9.74 -5.48
CA LEU A 20 6.59 -10.55 -5.15
C LEU A 20 6.03 -11.35 -6.33
N GLY A 21 6.48 -11.10 -7.57
CA GLY A 21 5.95 -11.77 -8.76
C GLY A 21 4.54 -11.31 -9.19
N VAL A 22 4.05 -10.19 -8.65
CA VAL A 22 2.67 -9.68 -8.84
C VAL A 22 2.62 -8.34 -9.58
N TYR A 23 3.69 -8.04 -10.29
CA TYR A 23 3.85 -6.79 -11.01
C TYR A 23 2.80 -6.58 -12.10
N SER A 24 2.12 -5.42 -12.06
CA SER A 24 1.32 -4.87 -13.17
C SER A 24 1.24 -3.34 -13.00
N LYS A 25 0.86 -2.62 -14.06
CA LYS A 25 0.72 -1.15 -13.96
C LYS A 25 -0.43 -0.78 -13.02
N SER A 26 -1.51 -1.57 -13.04
CA SER A 26 -2.64 -1.39 -12.13
C SER A 26 -2.27 -1.61 -10.67
N ALA A 27 -1.40 -2.58 -10.36
CA ALA A 27 -0.90 -2.80 -8.99
C ALA A 27 -0.04 -1.63 -8.48
N GLU A 28 0.86 -1.09 -9.33
CA GLU A 28 1.63 0.11 -8.99
C GLU A 28 0.70 1.29 -8.66
N ASN A 29 -0.29 1.53 -9.51
CA ASN A 29 -1.21 2.65 -9.37
C ASN A 29 -2.10 2.51 -8.13
N LEU A 30 -2.59 1.31 -7.83
CA LEU A 30 -3.35 1.04 -6.62
C LEU A 30 -2.53 1.40 -5.39
N LEU A 31 -1.31 0.86 -5.25
CA LEU A 31 -0.49 1.12 -4.07
C LEU A 31 -0.03 2.59 -3.97
N LEU A 32 0.27 3.24 -5.09
CA LEU A 32 0.61 4.66 -5.08
C LEU A 32 -0.59 5.51 -4.63
N ALA A 33 -1.80 5.19 -5.11
CA ALA A 33 -3.03 5.87 -4.71
C ALA A 33 -3.36 5.63 -3.23
N THR A 34 -3.16 4.41 -2.73
CA THR A 34 -3.29 4.09 -1.30
C THR A 34 -2.32 4.93 -0.47
N ALA A 35 -1.05 5.01 -0.83
CA ALA A 35 -0.07 5.84 -0.10
C ALA A 35 -0.45 7.33 -0.10
N ALA A 36 -0.98 7.85 -1.22
CA ALA A 36 -1.46 9.22 -1.33
C ALA A 36 -2.65 9.46 -0.39
N GLN A 37 -3.62 8.55 -0.39
CA GLN A 37 -4.82 8.64 0.44
C GLN A 37 -4.51 8.51 1.94
N GLU A 38 -3.65 7.58 2.34
CA GLU A 38 -3.43 7.25 3.74
C GLU A 38 -2.55 8.28 4.47
N SER A 39 -1.51 8.79 3.80
CA SER A 39 -0.49 9.60 4.47
C SER A 39 -0.03 10.82 3.67
N GLY A 40 -0.63 11.09 2.51
CA GLY A 40 -0.12 12.09 1.57
C GLY A 40 1.31 11.76 1.14
N LEU A 41 1.53 10.50 0.71
CA LEU A 41 2.82 9.94 0.31
C LEU A 41 3.90 10.01 1.41
N GLY A 42 3.50 9.84 2.66
CA GLY A 42 4.43 9.80 3.80
C GLY A 42 4.64 11.16 4.46
N SER A 43 3.77 12.14 4.20
CA SER A 43 3.77 13.42 4.92
C SER A 43 3.59 13.21 6.43
N HIS A 44 2.84 12.17 6.83
CA HIS A 44 2.70 11.76 8.23
C HIS A 44 2.74 10.23 8.36
N LEU A 45 3.80 9.69 8.96
CA LEU A 45 3.95 8.24 9.16
C LEU A 45 3.25 7.72 10.43
N LYS A 46 3.03 8.59 11.43
CA LYS A 46 2.29 8.26 12.65
C LYS A 46 1.60 9.51 13.20
N PRO A 47 0.41 9.86 12.69
CA PRO A 47 -0.35 10.99 13.23
C PRO A 47 -0.62 10.81 14.73
N ALA A 48 -0.57 11.90 15.50
CA ALA A 48 -0.80 11.85 16.95
C ALA A 48 -2.16 11.21 17.27
N GLY A 49 -2.17 10.25 18.20
CA GLY A 49 -3.37 9.52 18.58
C GLY A 49 -3.81 8.39 17.64
N GLN A 50 -3.15 8.22 16.48
CA GLN A 50 -3.44 7.11 15.57
C GLN A 50 -2.58 5.88 15.86
N ARG A 51 -3.21 4.71 15.76
CA ARG A 51 -2.57 3.39 15.94
C ARG A 51 -2.01 2.82 14.64
N ALA A 52 -2.31 3.46 13.52
CA ALA A 52 -1.88 3.07 12.19
C ALA A 52 -0.45 3.55 11.93
N LEU A 53 0.30 2.81 11.09
CA LEU A 53 1.73 3.01 10.92
C LEU A 53 2.13 3.16 9.45
N GLY A 54 3.05 4.10 9.22
CA GLY A 54 3.79 4.26 7.98
C GLY A 54 3.04 4.90 6.83
N ILE A 55 3.63 4.80 5.65
CA ILE A 55 3.11 5.45 4.44
C ILE A 55 1.72 4.93 4.03
N TYR A 56 1.39 3.70 4.43
CA TYR A 56 0.12 3.05 4.13
C TYR A 56 -0.84 3.01 5.33
N GLN A 57 -0.51 3.64 6.46
CA GLN A 57 -1.30 3.66 7.69
C GLN A 57 -1.92 2.28 8.03
N ILE A 58 -1.07 1.26 8.14
CA ILE A 58 -1.51 -0.11 8.46
C ILE A 58 -1.62 -0.27 9.98
N HIS A 59 -2.74 -0.81 10.45
CA HIS A 59 -2.91 -1.16 11.86
C HIS A 59 -2.16 -2.44 12.22
N SER A 60 -1.55 -2.49 13.42
CA SER A 60 -0.89 -3.68 13.95
C SER A 60 -1.78 -4.93 13.95
N LEU A 61 -3.09 -4.77 14.16
CA LEU A 61 -4.04 -5.88 14.10
C LEU A 61 -4.15 -6.46 12.68
N ALA A 62 -4.32 -5.60 11.67
CA ALA A 62 -4.39 -6.03 10.27
C ALA A 62 -3.08 -6.68 9.82
N HIS A 63 -1.94 -6.16 10.28
CA HIS A 63 -0.63 -6.75 10.05
C HIS A 63 -0.53 -8.18 10.59
N ARG A 64 -0.99 -8.44 11.82
CA ARG A 64 -1.02 -9.80 12.39
C ARG A 64 -1.92 -10.72 11.58
N HIS A 65 -3.13 -10.29 11.24
CA HIS A 65 -4.04 -11.10 10.42
C HIS A 65 -3.45 -11.47 9.04
N ILE A 66 -2.71 -10.56 8.40
CA ILE A 66 -2.01 -10.89 7.15
C ILE A 66 -0.99 -12.01 7.38
N TRP A 67 -0.23 -11.97 8.48
CA TRP A 67 0.72 -13.02 8.80
C TRP A 67 0.04 -14.33 9.15
N ASP A 68 -0.85 -14.30 10.14
CA ASP A 68 -1.41 -15.49 10.77
C ASP A 68 -2.42 -16.19 9.85
N ASP A 69 -3.26 -15.43 9.15
CA ASP A 69 -4.40 -15.97 8.40
C ASP A 69 -4.11 -16.13 6.90
N HIS A 70 -3.06 -15.50 6.37
CA HIS A 70 -2.73 -15.55 4.94
C HIS A 70 -1.31 -16.02 4.65
N LEU A 71 -0.28 -15.34 5.14
CA LEU A 71 1.11 -15.69 4.82
C LEU A 71 1.52 -17.04 5.42
N ALA A 72 1.10 -17.34 6.65
CA ALA A 72 1.40 -18.63 7.30
C ALA A 72 0.89 -19.84 6.51
N LEU A 73 -0.17 -19.65 5.70
CA LEU A 73 -0.73 -20.70 4.83
C LEU A 73 0.02 -20.85 3.50
N HIS A 74 0.96 -19.96 3.20
CA HIS A 74 1.70 -19.91 1.94
C HIS A 74 3.20 -19.69 2.21
N SER A 75 3.92 -20.79 2.49
CA SER A 75 5.33 -20.77 2.94
C SER A 75 6.26 -19.93 2.07
N ASP A 76 6.10 -20.01 0.75
CA ASP A 76 6.97 -19.31 -0.20
C ASP A 76 6.74 -17.79 -0.15
N MET A 77 5.47 -17.38 -0.06
CA MET A 77 5.10 -15.97 0.11
C MET A 77 5.52 -15.44 1.48
N ALA A 78 5.32 -16.21 2.55
CA ALA A 78 5.81 -15.85 3.88
C ALA A 78 7.33 -15.64 3.90
N SER A 79 8.09 -16.55 3.30
CA SER A 79 9.54 -16.46 3.19
C SER A 79 9.96 -15.19 2.45
N LEU A 80 9.31 -14.91 1.31
CA LEU A 80 9.61 -13.74 0.49
C LEU A 80 9.31 -12.43 1.23
N VAL A 81 8.15 -12.32 1.88
CA VAL A 81 7.78 -11.15 2.68
C VAL A 81 8.69 -11.02 3.91
N ARG A 82 9.04 -12.12 4.58
CA ARG A 82 9.97 -12.10 5.71
C ARG A 82 11.36 -11.63 5.30
N GLY A 83 11.80 -12.00 4.10
CA GLY A 83 13.07 -11.56 3.51
C GLY A 83 13.11 -10.07 3.13
N LEU A 84 11.96 -9.39 3.09
CA LEU A 84 11.88 -7.93 2.95
C LEU A 84 12.04 -7.21 4.30
N ALA A 85 11.65 -7.84 5.40
CA ALA A 85 11.77 -7.27 6.74
C ALA A 85 13.22 -7.31 7.24
N SER A 86 13.56 -6.45 8.19
CA SER A 86 14.85 -6.54 8.87
C SER A 86 15.00 -7.89 9.58
N GLN A 87 16.24 -8.34 9.73
CA GLN A 87 16.50 -9.62 10.40
C GLN A 87 16.24 -9.52 11.91
N HIS A 88 16.71 -8.43 12.53
CA HIS A 88 16.72 -8.26 13.99
C HIS A 88 15.47 -7.53 14.50
N ASP A 89 15.18 -6.34 13.97
CA ASP A 89 14.10 -5.50 14.52
C ASP A 89 12.72 -6.11 14.29
N PHE A 90 12.53 -6.87 13.21
CA PHE A 90 11.28 -7.58 12.98
C PHE A 90 10.92 -8.55 14.11
N LEU A 91 11.89 -9.21 14.74
CA LEU A 91 11.63 -10.18 15.81
C LEU A 91 11.23 -9.49 17.12
N ALA A 92 11.75 -8.30 17.38
CA ALA A 92 11.46 -7.54 18.59
C ALA A 92 10.23 -6.62 18.42
N GLN A 93 10.10 -5.99 17.26
CA GLN A 93 9.11 -4.95 16.96
C GLN A 93 8.58 -5.08 15.52
N PRO A 94 7.87 -6.19 15.18
CA PRO A 94 7.45 -6.49 13.80
C PRO A 94 6.57 -5.40 13.19
N HIS A 95 5.83 -4.66 14.00
CA HIS A 95 4.97 -3.58 13.55
C HIS A 95 5.73 -2.30 13.16
N ALA A 96 6.91 -2.05 13.74
CA ALA A 96 7.69 -0.86 13.44
C ALA A 96 8.10 -0.79 11.96
N GLU A 97 8.30 -1.96 11.34
CA GLU A 97 8.64 -2.14 9.93
C GLU A 97 7.61 -1.53 8.98
N LEU A 98 6.34 -1.47 9.38
CA LEU A 98 5.30 -0.79 8.61
C LEU A 98 5.61 0.70 8.43
N ALA A 99 6.30 1.31 9.39
CA ALA A 99 6.70 2.72 9.36
C ALA A 99 8.12 2.95 8.83
N THR A 100 9.06 2.03 9.10
CA THR A 100 10.48 2.24 8.85
C THR A 100 10.99 1.57 7.57
N ASN A 101 10.28 0.58 7.04
CA ASN A 101 10.72 -0.21 5.89
C ASN A 101 9.68 -0.13 4.77
N LEU A 102 9.92 0.75 3.81
CA LEU A 102 8.97 1.02 2.73
C LEU A 102 8.69 -0.22 1.87
N SER A 103 9.70 -1.04 1.56
CA SER A 103 9.49 -2.25 0.75
C SER A 103 8.64 -3.28 1.49
N TYR A 104 8.90 -3.46 2.78
CA TYR A 104 8.09 -4.33 3.62
C TYR A 104 6.65 -3.81 3.76
N ALA A 105 6.48 -2.52 4.05
CA ALA A 105 5.17 -1.89 4.16
C ALA A 105 4.37 -2.00 2.85
N THR A 106 5.02 -1.84 1.69
CA THR A 106 4.42 -2.06 0.37
C THR A 106 3.95 -3.50 0.19
N ALA A 107 4.73 -4.49 0.63
CA ALA A 107 4.32 -5.90 0.56
C ALA A 107 3.08 -6.19 1.42
N ILE A 108 3.06 -5.70 2.67
CA ILE A 108 1.88 -5.86 3.53
C ILE A 108 0.68 -5.11 2.96
N ALA A 109 0.87 -3.90 2.43
CA ALA A 109 -0.19 -3.14 1.76
C ALA A 109 -0.77 -3.89 0.55
N TRP A 110 0.06 -4.59 -0.22
CA TRP A 110 -0.41 -5.46 -1.29
C TRP A 110 -1.32 -6.58 -0.76
N PHE A 111 -0.91 -7.26 0.31
CA PHE A 111 -1.69 -8.34 0.90
C PHE A 111 -2.95 -7.89 1.66
N MET A 112 -3.08 -6.60 1.99
CA MET A 112 -4.39 -6.06 2.43
C MET A 112 -5.46 -6.24 1.35
N TYR A 113 -5.07 -6.22 0.07
CA TYR A 113 -5.95 -6.47 -1.07
C TYR A 113 -5.92 -7.93 -1.52
N ALA A 114 -4.73 -8.44 -1.84
CA ALA A 114 -4.55 -9.68 -2.57
C ALA A 114 -4.94 -10.94 -1.78
N ARG A 115 -5.07 -10.85 -0.45
CA ARG A 115 -5.56 -11.97 0.37
C ARG A 115 -7.03 -12.33 0.11
N HIS A 116 -7.79 -11.42 -0.51
CA HIS A 116 -9.21 -11.61 -0.80
C HIS A 116 -9.38 -12.34 -2.14
N GLU A 117 -10.07 -13.48 -2.15
CA GLU A 117 -10.21 -14.34 -3.34
C GLU A 117 -10.91 -13.64 -4.53
N ASP A 118 -11.80 -12.69 -4.23
CA ASP A 118 -12.56 -11.88 -5.18
C ASP A 118 -11.86 -10.58 -5.59
N PHE A 119 -10.65 -10.32 -5.10
CA PHE A 119 -9.87 -9.15 -5.47
C PHE A 119 -9.41 -9.23 -6.93
N ARG A 120 -9.74 -8.21 -7.73
CA ARG A 120 -9.31 -8.09 -9.12
C ARG A 120 -8.85 -6.66 -9.38
N LEU A 121 -7.72 -6.53 -10.07
CA LEU A 121 -7.23 -5.23 -10.52
C LEU A 121 -8.03 -4.73 -11.73
N PRO A 122 -8.17 -3.40 -11.91
CA PRO A 122 -8.73 -2.84 -13.14
C PRO A 122 -7.88 -3.24 -14.35
N LYS A 123 -8.52 -3.48 -15.50
CA LYS A 123 -7.83 -3.81 -16.76
C LYS A 123 -6.99 -2.62 -17.23
N GLU A 124 -5.74 -2.88 -17.62
CA GLU A 124 -4.75 -1.84 -18.01
C GLU A 124 -5.15 -1.01 -19.24
N ASN A 125 -6.03 -1.54 -20.07
CA ASN A 125 -6.51 -0.99 -21.34
C ASN A 125 -7.88 -0.29 -21.24
N ALA A 126 -8.43 -0.14 -20.05
CA ALA A 126 -9.41 0.92 -19.82
C ALA A 126 -8.67 2.25 -20.05
N LYS A 127 -9.17 3.09 -20.97
CA LYS A 127 -8.49 4.32 -21.44
C LYS A 127 -8.03 5.25 -20.32
N ASP A 128 -8.56 5.06 -19.12
CA ASP A 128 -8.04 5.58 -17.88
C ASP A 128 -7.95 4.41 -16.88
N ASN A 129 -6.81 4.24 -16.20
CA ASN A 129 -6.78 3.58 -14.90
C ASN A 129 -7.68 4.39 -13.97
N ASN A 130 -8.99 4.15 -14.05
CA ASN A 130 -10.01 5.01 -13.48
C ASN A 130 -9.79 5.07 -11.97
N VAL A 131 -9.45 6.26 -11.48
CA VAL A 131 -9.16 6.50 -10.07
C VAL A 131 -10.35 6.07 -9.19
N ASP A 132 -11.57 6.15 -9.72
CA ASP A 132 -12.79 5.69 -9.04
C ASP A 132 -12.79 4.16 -8.81
N ALA A 133 -12.22 3.39 -9.74
CA ALA A 133 -12.07 1.95 -9.57
C ALA A 133 -11.05 1.64 -8.48
N LEU A 134 -9.95 2.39 -8.41
CA LEU A 134 -8.96 2.27 -7.33
C LEU A 134 -9.56 2.67 -5.98
N ALA A 135 -10.31 3.77 -5.94
CA ALA A 135 -11.05 4.24 -4.76
C ALA A 135 -12.04 3.17 -4.26
N SER A 136 -12.74 2.51 -5.18
CA SER A 136 -13.67 1.43 -4.87
C SER A 136 -12.96 0.22 -4.26
N LEU A 137 -11.80 -0.17 -4.79
CA LEU A 137 -10.98 -1.25 -4.23
C LEU A 137 -10.43 -0.87 -2.85
N TRP A 138 -9.91 0.34 -2.69
CA TRP A 138 -9.44 0.88 -1.41
C TRP A 138 -10.54 0.85 -0.36
N LYS A 139 -11.74 1.35 -0.69
CA LYS A 139 -12.87 1.34 0.22
C LYS A 139 -13.28 -0.08 0.56
N ARG A 140 -13.36 -0.99 -0.41
CA ARG A 140 -13.82 -2.37 -0.17
C ARG A 140 -12.87 -3.18 0.70
N TYR A 141 -11.57 -3.16 0.41
CA TYR A 141 -10.61 -4.11 0.99
C TYR A 141 -9.68 -3.48 2.04
N TYR A 142 -9.39 -2.18 1.92
CA TYR A 142 -8.43 -1.50 2.77
C TYR A 142 -9.10 -0.80 3.96
N HIS A 143 -10.17 -0.05 3.69
CA HIS A 143 -10.94 0.67 4.72
C HIS A 143 -12.47 0.58 4.51
N PRO A 144 -13.10 -0.60 4.71
CA PRO A 144 -14.54 -0.83 4.50
C PRO A 144 -15.46 0.05 5.34
N LYS A 145 -14.99 0.53 6.49
CA LYS A 145 -15.77 1.39 7.40
C LYS A 145 -15.50 2.87 7.21
N SER A 146 -14.68 3.25 6.22
CA SER A 146 -14.34 4.65 6.00
C SER A 146 -15.53 5.45 5.45
N LYS A 147 -15.72 6.65 6.02
CA LYS A 147 -16.70 7.63 5.54
C LYS A 147 -16.22 8.41 4.30
N ILE A 148 -14.95 8.27 3.93
CA ILE A 148 -14.33 8.94 2.79
C ILE A 148 -15.06 8.51 1.51
N SER A 149 -15.44 9.50 0.69
CA SER A 149 -16.11 9.28 -0.58
C SER A 149 -15.11 8.90 -1.68
N ILE A 150 -15.63 8.39 -2.81
CA ILE A 150 -14.80 8.14 -3.99
C ILE A 150 -14.19 9.46 -4.50
N ALA A 151 -14.96 10.56 -4.45
CA ALA A 151 -14.48 11.88 -4.84
C ALA A 151 -13.30 12.36 -3.98
N ASP A 152 -13.40 12.23 -2.65
CA ASP A 152 -12.30 12.61 -1.73
C ASP A 152 -11.01 11.83 -2.03
N PHE A 153 -11.14 10.54 -2.37
CA PHE A 153 -10.00 9.71 -2.78
C PHE A 153 -9.38 10.21 -4.09
N SER A 154 -10.21 10.50 -5.08
CA SER A 154 -9.78 11.01 -6.38
C SER A 154 -9.12 12.39 -6.28
N ASP A 155 -9.59 13.24 -5.36
CA ASP A 155 -8.99 14.54 -5.06
C ASP A 155 -7.60 14.38 -4.42
N ASN A 156 -7.46 13.49 -3.44
CA ASN A 156 -6.16 13.20 -2.82
C ASN A 156 -5.17 12.61 -3.83
N PHE A 157 -5.63 11.68 -4.67
CA PHE A 157 -4.80 11.12 -5.74
C PHE A 157 -4.29 12.23 -6.67
N SER A 158 -5.17 13.10 -7.14
CA SER A 158 -4.79 14.22 -8.03
C SER A 158 -3.85 15.20 -7.35
N ARG A 159 -4.09 15.51 -6.07
CA ARG A 159 -3.29 16.44 -5.26
C ARG A 159 -1.87 15.95 -5.03
N TYR A 160 -1.67 14.67 -4.76
CA TYR A 160 -0.36 14.15 -4.38
C TYR A 160 0.40 13.50 -5.54
N VAL A 161 -0.30 12.91 -6.50
CA VAL A 161 0.32 12.15 -7.61
C VAL A 161 0.38 13.00 -8.88
N THR A 162 -0.73 13.57 -9.33
CA THR A 162 -0.78 14.32 -10.60
C THR A 162 -0.10 15.69 -10.50
N ALA A 163 -0.27 16.40 -9.37
CA ALA A 163 0.34 17.71 -9.19
C ALA A 163 1.89 17.68 -9.16
N GLN A 164 2.50 16.56 -8.76
CA GLN A 164 3.96 16.41 -8.76
C GLN A 164 4.55 16.11 -10.15
N ILE A 165 3.75 15.56 -11.08
CA ILE A 165 4.20 15.30 -12.46
C ILE A 165 4.34 16.60 -13.25
N ILE A 166 3.60 17.66 -12.90
CA ILE A 166 3.64 18.96 -13.57
C ILE A 166 4.76 19.85 -13.00
N ALA A 167 5.22 19.57 -11.79
CA ALA A 167 6.22 20.38 -11.07
C ALA A 167 7.66 19.84 -11.16
N ALA A 168 7.86 18.70 -11.84
CA ALA A 168 9.16 18.05 -12.07
C ALA A 168 9.58 18.20 -13.54
#